data_AF-A0A1G9K4M4-F1
#
_entry.id   AF-A0A1G9K4M4-F1
#
_cell.length_a   1.000
_cell.length_b   1.000
_cell.length_c   1.000
_cell.angle_alpha   90.00
_cell.angle_beta   90.00
_cell.angle_gamma   90.00
#
_symmetry.space_group_name_H-M   'P 1'
#
loop_
_entity.id
_entity.type
_entity.pdbx_description
1 polymer ?
#
loop_
_entity_poly.entity_id
_entity_poly.type
_entity_poly.pdbx_seq_one_letter_code
_entity_poly.pdbx_strand_id
1 'polypeptide(L)'
;MDEFVSDPSICGQCRGLCCQGHPGAYGDPGRFLARFFARDQIDITYLRSTLPFLGMELRDLAGVPVPAPRTGPWGCVYLGPDGCRLDPADRPDQCRALVPDIDTLMEGEIRCRLPGTFGTGTLRETWRLFWGLES
;
A
#
# COMPACT_ATOMS: atom_id res chain seq x y z
N MET A 1 14.74 -1.74 13.03
CA MET A 1 13.56 -1.63 12.16
C MET A 1 13.68 -2.80 11.20
N ASP A 2 12.87 -3.85 11.39
CA ASP A 2 13.00 -5.09 10.64
C ASP A 2 12.92 -4.85 9.13
N GLU A 3 13.90 -5.38 8.42
CA GLU A 3 13.98 -5.34 6.97
C GLU A 3 12.91 -6.30 6.43
N PHE A 4 11.84 -5.74 5.86
CA PHE A 4 10.74 -6.54 5.33
C PHE A 4 11.21 -7.29 4.09
N VAL A 5 11.29 -8.62 4.19
CA VAL A 5 11.48 -9.47 3.02
C VAL A 5 10.13 -9.57 2.31
N SER A 6 9.80 -8.55 1.51
CA SER A 6 8.81 -8.74 0.45
C SER A 6 9.35 -9.86 -0.44
N ASP A 7 8.63 -10.97 -0.55
CA ASP A 7 8.99 -12.03 -1.49
C ASP A 7 8.32 -11.74 -2.85
N PRO A 8 9.05 -11.15 -3.82
CA PRO A 8 8.48 -10.86 -5.13
C PRO A 8 8.06 -12.12 -5.89
N SER A 9 8.66 -13.28 -5.59
CA SER A 9 8.29 -14.55 -6.22
C SER A 9 6.88 -14.98 -5.85
N ILE A 10 6.48 -14.72 -4.60
CA ILE A 10 5.15 -15.08 -4.08
C ILE A 10 4.06 -14.18 -4.68
N CYS A 11 4.35 -12.89 -4.91
CA CYS A 11 3.43 -11.99 -5.62
C CYS A 11 3.18 -12.44 -7.07
N GLY A 12 4.23 -12.93 -7.75
CA GLY A 12 4.11 -13.52 -9.09
C GLY A 12 3.29 -14.81 -9.08
N GLN A 13 3.53 -15.70 -8.11
CA GLN A 13 2.79 -16.97 -7.98
C GLN A 13 1.31 -16.77 -7.68
N CYS A 14 0.94 -15.84 -6.78
CA CYS A 14 -0.45 -15.53 -6.50
C CYS A 14 -1.08 -14.53 -7.50
N ARG A 15 -0.33 -14.09 -8.52
CA ARG A 15 -0.77 -13.12 -9.54
C ARG A 15 -1.44 -11.88 -8.96
N GLY A 16 -0.99 -11.45 -7.78
CA GLY A 16 -1.50 -10.27 -7.08
C GLY A 16 -2.98 -10.35 -6.65
N LEU A 17 -3.48 -11.52 -6.20
CA LEU A 17 -4.84 -11.64 -5.63
C LEU A 17 -5.15 -10.57 -4.56
N CYS A 18 -4.18 -10.23 -3.71
CA CYS A 18 -4.32 -9.15 -2.74
C CYS A 18 -4.57 -7.77 -3.39
N CYS A 19 -3.90 -7.51 -4.52
CA CYS A 19 -4.04 -6.28 -5.30
C CYS A 19 -5.37 -6.22 -6.06
N GLN A 20 -6.04 -7.35 -6.31
CA GLN A 20 -7.35 -7.40 -6.94
C GLN A 20 -8.45 -7.00 -5.94
N GLY A 21 -8.40 -7.53 -4.72
CA GLY A 21 -9.45 -7.32 -3.71
C GLY A 21 -9.23 -6.11 -2.80
N HIS A 22 -7.99 -5.82 -2.41
CA HIS A 22 -7.67 -4.77 -1.43
C HIS A 22 -6.28 -4.17 -1.71
N PRO A 23 -6.16 -3.21 -2.64
CA PRO A 23 -4.90 -2.51 -2.86
C PRO A 23 -4.41 -1.86 -1.56
N GLY A 24 -3.19 -2.16 -1.14
CA GLY A 24 -2.62 -1.65 0.11
C GLY A 24 -2.36 -0.14 0.09
N ALA A 25 -2.21 0.45 1.26
CA ALA A 25 -1.89 1.86 1.46
C ALA A 25 -0.46 2.05 2.00
N TYR A 26 0.11 3.23 1.76
CA TYR A 26 1.41 3.62 2.31
C TYR A 26 1.20 4.01 3.77
N GLY A 27 1.97 3.41 4.68
CA GLY A 27 1.75 3.51 6.12
C GLY A 27 2.76 4.35 6.87
N ASP A 28 3.92 4.60 6.27
CA ASP A 28 4.98 5.44 6.80
C ASP A 28 5.06 6.75 6.00
N PRO A 29 4.57 7.88 6.53
CA PRO A 29 4.61 9.17 5.86
C PRO A 29 6.03 9.61 5.51
N GLY A 30 6.98 9.45 6.44
CA GLY A 30 8.36 9.87 6.24
C GLY A 30 9.01 9.11 5.09
N ARG A 31 8.87 7.79 5.08
CA ARG A 31 9.40 6.95 4.00
C ARG A 31 8.69 7.20 2.67
N PHE A 32 7.38 7.39 2.69
CA PHE A 32 6.61 7.70 1.49
C PHE A 32 7.08 9.02 0.85
N LEU A 33 7.18 10.07 1.65
CA LEU A 33 7.59 11.39 1.17
C LEU A 33 9.02 11.38 0.67
N ALA A 34 9.96 10.80 1.42
CA ALA A 34 11.35 10.68 1.00
C ALA A 34 11.53 9.84 -0.29
N ARG A 35 10.61 8.90 -0.56
CA ARG A 35 10.69 8.06 -1.76
C ARG A 35 10.16 8.75 -3.01
N PHE A 36 9.05 9.48 -2.91
CA PHE A 36 8.33 10.00 -4.08
C PHE A 36 8.45 11.51 -4.27
N PHE A 37 8.98 12.24 -3.27
CA PHE A 37 9.03 13.70 -3.30
C PHE A 37 10.36 14.24 -2.77
N ALA A 38 10.85 15.30 -3.41
CA ALA A 38 12.10 15.98 -3.04
C ALA A 38 11.85 17.31 -2.30
N ARG A 39 10.75 17.41 -1.53
CA ARG A 39 10.32 18.65 -0.87
C ARG A 39 10.12 18.42 0.63
N ASP A 40 10.48 19.43 1.41
CA ASP A 40 10.45 19.37 2.88
C ASP A 40 9.05 19.58 3.47
N GLN A 41 8.19 20.33 2.77
CA GLN A 41 6.80 20.58 3.18
C GLN A 41 5.83 20.08 2.13
N ILE A 42 5.01 19.11 2.54
CA ILE A 42 3.97 18.50 1.73
C ILE A 42 2.67 18.58 2.51
N ASP A 43 1.64 19.15 1.88
CA ASP A 43 0.29 19.18 2.42
C ASP A 43 -0.66 18.29 1.59
N ILE A 44 -1.89 18.13 2.11
CA ILE A 44 -2.94 17.32 1.50
C ILE A 44 -3.31 17.85 0.11
N THR A 45 -3.35 19.17 -0.08
CA THR A 45 -3.74 19.79 -1.35
C THR A 45 -2.73 19.48 -2.45
N TYR A 46 -1.45 19.59 -2.14
CA TYR A 46 -0.36 19.23 -3.02
C TYR A 46 -0.43 17.76 -3.41
N LEU A 47 -0.59 16.85 -2.43
CA LEU A 47 -0.73 15.42 -2.72
C LEU A 47 -1.95 15.11 -3.59
N ARG A 48 -3.10 15.74 -3.34
CA ARG A 48 -4.29 15.56 -4.20
C ARG A 48 -4.03 15.92 -5.66
N SER A 49 -3.23 16.96 -5.91
CA SER A 49 -2.90 17.38 -7.27
C SER A 49 -1.83 16.52 -7.93
N THR A 50 -0.91 15.91 -7.15
CA THR A 50 0.29 15.26 -7.69
C THR A 50 0.19 13.73 -7.77
N LEU A 51 -0.43 13.09 -6.79
CA LEU A 51 -0.56 11.62 -6.75
C LEU A 51 -1.20 11.00 -8.01
N PRO A 52 -2.19 11.62 -8.68
CA PRO A 52 -2.78 11.04 -9.89
C PRO A 52 -1.77 10.81 -11.03
N PHE A 53 -0.75 11.65 -11.14
CA PHE A 53 0.34 11.49 -12.12
C PHE A 53 1.24 10.30 -11.79
N LEU A 54 1.31 9.93 -10.51
CA LEU A 54 1.99 8.76 -9.99
C LEU A 54 1.03 7.59 -9.79
N GLY A 55 -0.10 7.52 -10.51
CA GLY A 55 -1.07 6.41 -10.39
C GLY A 55 -1.65 6.18 -8.98
N MET A 56 -1.56 7.17 -8.11
CA MET A 56 -1.94 7.12 -6.71
C MET A 56 -3.08 8.11 -6.41
N GLU A 57 -3.69 7.97 -5.24
CA GLU A 57 -4.72 8.86 -4.71
C GLU A 57 -4.60 8.96 -3.19
N LEU A 58 -5.28 9.96 -2.61
CA LEU A 58 -5.53 9.98 -1.17
C LEU A 58 -6.82 9.20 -0.91
N ARG A 59 -6.69 8.00 -0.37
CA ARG A 59 -7.81 7.20 0.11
C ARG A 59 -8.26 7.72 1.47
N ASP A 60 -9.57 7.87 1.63
CA ASP A 60 -10.14 8.25 2.92
C ASP A 60 -10.23 7.03 3.86
N LEU A 61 -9.48 7.06 4.96
CA LEU A 61 -9.56 6.09 6.03
C LEU A 61 -10.23 6.73 7.25
N ALA A 62 -11.56 6.74 7.24
CA ALA A 62 -12.39 7.31 8.31
C ALA A 62 -12.04 8.78 8.66
N GLY A 63 -11.98 9.63 7.64
CA GLY A 63 -11.66 11.06 7.73
C GLY A 63 -10.16 11.38 7.55
N VAL A 64 -9.29 10.37 7.50
CA VAL A 64 -7.84 10.57 7.37
C VAL A 64 -7.39 10.24 5.95
N PRO A 65 -6.87 11.22 5.19
CA PRO A 65 -6.36 10.97 3.85
C PRO A 65 -5.03 10.23 3.90
N VAL A 66 -4.98 9.06 3.26
CA VAL A 66 -3.80 8.21 3.22
C VAL A 66 -3.43 7.92 1.76
N PRO A 67 -2.17 8.12 1.33
CA PRO A 67 -1.73 7.75 0.01
C PRO A 67 -1.93 6.25 -0.24
N ALA A 68 -2.49 5.92 -1.39
CA ALA A 68 -2.64 4.55 -1.87
C ALA A 68 -2.59 4.53 -3.40
N PRO A 69 -2.24 3.39 -4.01
CA PRO A 69 -2.50 3.18 -5.42
C PRO A 69 -3.97 3.34 -5.75
N ARG A 70 -4.27 3.91 -6.92
CA ARG A 70 -5.63 3.93 -7.43
C ARG A 70 -6.15 2.52 -7.66
N THR A 71 -7.46 2.37 -7.51
CA THR A 71 -8.16 1.13 -7.83
C THR A 71 -8.95 1.33 -9.12
N GLY A 72 -8.78 0.42 -10.07
CA GLY A 72 -9.58 0.32 -11.29
C GLY A 72 -10.53 -0.88 -11.25
N PRO A 73 -11.21 -1.19 -12.37
CA PRO A 73 -12.19 -2.27 -12.45
C PRO A 73 -11.66 -3.66 -12.08
N TRP A 74 -10.35 -3.86 -12.23
CA TRP A 74 -9.68 -5.14 -12.00
C TRP A 74 -8.76 -5.12 -10.76
N GLY A 75 -8.93 -4.12 -9.89
CA GLY A 75 -8.09 -3.90 -8.72
C GLY A 75 -7.04 -2.81 -8.91
N CYS A 76 -5.92 -2.94 -8.21
CA CYS A 76 -4.82 -1.97 -8.22
C CYS A 76 -4.35 -1.64 -9.64
N VAL A 77 -4.19 -0.35 -9.97
CA VAL A 77 -3.70 0.09 -11.29
C VAL A 77 -2.29 -0.40 -11.65
N TYR A 78 -1.53 -0.85 -10.66
CA TYR A 78 -0.19 -1.43 -10.84
C TYR A 78 -0.20 -2.94 -11.02
N LEU A 79 -1.35 -3.60 -10.93
CA LEU A 79 -1.44 -5.02 -11.22
C LEU A 79 -1.16 -5.25 -12.72
N GLY A 80 -0.27 -6.18 -13.02
CA GLY A 80 0.03 -6.69 -14.35
C GLY A 80 -0.19 -8.21 -14.43
N PRO A 81 0.02 -8.81 -15.61
CA PRO A 81 -0.22 -10.25 -15.82
C PRO A 81 0.65 -11.15 -14.93
N ASP A 82 1.86 -10.69 -14.59
CA ASP A 82 2.83 -11.41 -13.77
C ASP A 82 2.89 -10.91 -12.31
N GLY A 83 1.88 -10.17 -11.87
CA GLY A 83 1.80 -9.58 -10.53
C GLY A 83 2.05 -8.08 -10.51
N CYS A 84 2.54 -7.55 -9.40
CA CYS A 84 2.68 -6.10 -9.21
C CYS A 84 3.82 -5.51 -10.05
N ARG A 85 3.51 -4.48 -10.85
CA ARG A 85 4.47 -3.75 -11.68
C ARG A 85 5.34 -2.75 -10.91
N LEU A 86 5.05 -2.50 -9.63
CA LEU A 86 5.91 -1.68 -8.79
C LEU A 86 7.13 -2.49 -8.33
N ASP A 87 8.28 -1.83 -8.34
CA ASP A 87 9.48 -2.33 -7.68
C ASP A 87 9.16 -2.62 -6.20
N PRO A 88 9.76 -3.65 -5.59
CA PRO A 88 9.48 -4.00 -4.19
C PRO A 88 9.59 -2.83 -3.22
N ALA A 89 10.56 -1.93 -3.42
CA ALA A 89 10.75 -0.74 -2.59
C ALA A 89 9.64 0.31 -2.73
N ASP A 90 8.98 0.37 -3.89
CA ASP A 90 7.92 1.32 -4.23
C ASP A 90 6.55 0.85 -3.81
N ARG A 91 6.43 -0.41 -3.39
CA ARG A 91 5.16 -0.97 -2.98
C ARG A 91 4.67 -0.32 -1.67
N PRO A 92 3.35 -0.18 -1.52
CA PRO A 92 2.74 0.20 -0.25
C PRO A 92 3.23 -0.68 0.91
N ASP A 93 3.35 -0.10 2.11
CA ASP A 93 3.69 -0.81 3.35
C ASP A 93 2.87 -2.08 3.52
N GLN A 94 1.56 -1.96 3.36
CA GLN A 94 0.64 -3.09 3.51
C GLN A 94 0.95 -4.19 2.50
N CYS A 95 1.25 -3.84 1.25
CA CYS A 95 1.60 -4.82 0.23
C CYS A 95 2.91 -5.55 0.54
N ARG A 96 3.91 -4.85 1.10
CA ARG A 96 5.20 -5.45 1.49
C ARG A 96 5.09 -6.34 2.73
N ALA A 97 4.17 -6.01 3.63
CA ALA A 97 3.98 -6.71 4.89
C ALA A 97 3.10 -7.97 4.75
N LEU A 98 2.50 -8.21 3.58
CA LEU A 98 1.68 -9.39 3.36
C LEU A 98 2.51 -10.66 3.52
N VAL A 99 2.02 -11.55 4.38
CA VAL A 99 2.58 -12.88 4.59
C VAL A 99 1.66 -13.89 3.90
N PRO A 100 2.16 -14.70 2.96
CA PRO A 100 1.36 -15.74 2.32
C PRO A 100 0.98 -16.83 3.33
N ASP A 101 -0.24 -17.33 3.20
CA ASP A 101 -0.76 -18.45 3.97
C ASP A 101 -0.68 -19.71 3.09
N ILE A 102 0.44 -20.43 3.17
CA ILE A 102 0.72 -21.57 2.26
C ILE A 102 -0.33 -22.67 2.40
N ASP A 103 -0.96 -22.80 3.56
CA ASP A 103 -2.01 -23.80 3.79
C ASP A 103 -3.23 -23.58 2.87
N THR A 104 -3.46 -22.33 2.46
CA THR A 104 -4.54 -21.99 1.52
C THR A 104 -4.28 -22.45 0.10
N LEU A 105 -3.04 -22.85 -0.25
CA LEU A 105 -2.72 -23.43 -1.55
C LEU A 105 -3.55 -24.71 -1.82
N MET A 106 -3.86 -25.48 -0.77
CA MET A 106 -4.72 -26.68 -0.89
C MET A 106 -6.17 -26.34 -1.27
N GLU A 107 -6.60 -25.09 -1.06
CA GLU A 107 -7.91 -24.56 -1.47
C GLU A 107 -7.91 -24.03 -2.92
N GLY A 108 -6.75 -24.04 -3.59
CA GLY A 108 -6.58 -23.58 -4.98
C GLY A 108 -6.09 -22.14 -5.14
N GLU A 109 -5.92 -21.39 -4.05
CA GLU A 109 -5.47 -19.98 -4.06
C GLU A 109 -4.54 -19.67 -2.88
N ILE A 110 -3.45 -18.94 -3.12
CA ILE A 110 -2.62 -18.41 -2.03
C ILE A 110 -3.25 -17.12 -1.52
N ARG A 111 -3.89 -17.18 -0.35
CA ARG A 111 -4.32 -16.00 0.40
C ARG A 111 -3.14 -15.42 1.16
N CYS A 112 -3.16 -14.11 1.38
CA CYS A 112 -2.16 -13.44 2.21
C CYS A 112 -2.83 -12.85 3.45
N ARG A 113 -2.12 -12.91 4.58
CA ARG A 113 -2.51 -12.28 5.83
C ARG A 113 -1.72 -10.98 6.01
N LEU A 114 -2.41 -9.94 6.44
CA LEU A 114 -1.77 -8.68 6.83
C LEU A 114 -1.55 -8.68 8.35
N PRO A 115 -0.30 -8.54 8.83
CA PRO A 115 -0.04 -8.40 10.26
C PRO A 115 -0.75 -7.17 10.83
N GLY A 116 -1.24 -7.26 12.07
CA GLY A 116 -2.03 -6.18 12.70
C GLY A 116 -1.31 -4.83 12.80
N THR A 117 0.02 -4.83 12.88
CA THR A 117 0.85 -3.62 12.83
C THR A 117 0.73 -2.84 11.52
N PHE A 118 0.31 -3.50 10.43
CA PHE A 118 0.03 -2.88 9.13
C PHE A 118 -1.47 -2.75 8.87
N GLY A 119 -2.31 -2.97 9.87
CA GLY A 119 -3.75 -2.82 9.75
C GLY A 119 -4.14 -1.38 9.41
N THR A 120 -5.28 -1.23 8.75
CA THR A 120 -5.85 0.07 8.34
C THR A 120 -5.96 1.06 9.51
N GLY A 121 -6.28 0.57 10.72
CA GLY A 121 -6.34 1.40 11.93
C GLY A 121 -4.98 2.00 12.32
N THR A 122 -3.91 1.23 12.22
CA THR A 122 -2.55 1.71 12.51
C THR A 122 -2.11 2.74 11.48
N LEU A 123 -2.33 2.47 10.19
CA LEU A 123 -2.01 3.43 9.12
C LEU A 123 -2.75 4.75 9.28
N ARG A 124 -4.05 4.67 9.57
CA ARG A 124 -4.89 5.83 9.84
C ARG A 124 -4.30 6.67 10.96
N GLU A 125 -3.92 6.05 12.07
CA GLU A 125 -3.37 6.76 13.22
C GLU A 125 -2.03 7.44 12.90
N THR A 126 -1.12 6.75 12.21
CA THR A 126 0.16 7.32 11.79
C THR A 126 -0.02 8.55 10.91
N TRP A 127 -0.91 8.47 9.90
CA TRP A 127 -1.17 9.61 9.02
C TRP A 127 -1.94 10.73 9.71
N ARG A 128 -2.85 10.41 10.64
CA ARG A 128 -3.57 11.42 11.44
C ARG A 128 -2.60 12.28 12.23
N LEU A 129 -1.64 11.66 12.91
CA LEU A 129 -0.59 12.34 13.65
C LEU A 129 0.30 13.16 12.73
N PHE A 130 0.68 12.62 11.57
CA PHE A 130 1.48 13.32 10.58
C PHE A 130 0.78 14.59 10.05
N TRP A 131 -0.53 14.52 9.83
CA TRP A 131 -1.32 15.67 9.39
C TRP A 131 -1.65 16.66 10.50
N GLY A 132 -1.37 16.34 11.76
CA GLY A 132 -1.79 17.17 12.89
C GLY A 132 -3.32 17.27 13.04
N LEU A 133 -4.05 16.24 12.62
CA LEU A 133 -5.50 16.19 12.77
C LEU A 133 -5.85 15.83 14.22
N GLU A 134 -6.42 16.79 14.95
CA GLU A 134 -6.93 16.57 16.30
C GLU A 134 -8.12 15.60 16.31
N SER A 135 -8.32 14.92 17.45
CA SER A 135 -9.38 13.92 17.66
C SER A 135 -10.74 14.54 17.94
#